data_AF-A0A183VCN3-F1
#
_entry.id   AF-A0A183VCN3-F1
#
_cell.length_a   1.000
_cell.length_b   1.000
_cell.length_c   1.000
_cell.angle_alpha   90.00
_cell.angle_beta   90.00
_cell.angle_gamma   90.00
#
_symmetry.space_group_name_H-M   'P 1'
#
loop_
_entity.id
_entity.type
_entity.pdbx_description
1 polymer ?
#
loop_
_entity_poly.entity_id
_entity_poly.type
_entity_poly.pdbx_seq_one_letter_code
_entity_poly.pdbx_strand_id
1 'polypeptide(L)'
;MWGHVGRLAKFIHDAEFYAALIELCVTTILYMAVVLALVSKRRFVSITRSSLQHCELRILIQAMTISFFIGFVLFTWYNFDSFFIQTKWTFFLVNMMWILNCGINPILYLVLNR
;
A
#
# COMPACT_ATOMS: atom_id res chain seq x y z
N MET A 1 9.41 -17.34 0.44
CA MET A 1 9.21 -18.51 1.32
C MET A 1 9.37 -19.86 0.62
N TRP A 2 9.04 -19.98 -0.67
CA TRP A 2 9.44 -21.10 -1.53
C TRP A 2 10.30 -20.55 -2.65
N GLY A 3 11.62 -20.77 -2.61
CA GLY A 3 12.56 -20.28 -3.63
C GLY A 3 13.98 -20.04 -3.13
N HIS A 4 14.17 -19.83 -1.83
CA HIS A 4 15.51 -19.71 -1.26
C HIS A 4 15.89 -20.99 -0.54
N VAL A 5 16.72 -21.80 -1.20
CA VAL A 5 17.32 -23.00 -0.63
C VAL A 5 18.79 -22.69 -0.39
N GLY A 6 19.21 -22.65 0.88
CA GLY A 6 20.62 -22.40 1.23
C GLY A 6 20.80 -21.60 2.52
N ARG A 7 22.06 -21.51 2.98
CA ARG A 7 22.43 -20.88 4.26
C ARG A 7 22.11 -19.37 4.32
N LEU A 8 21.99 -18.72 3.16
CA LEU A 8 21.66 -17.30 2.99
C LEU A 8 20.15 -17.02 2.92
N ALA A 9 19.31 -18.05 2.76
CA ALA A 9 17.87 -17.89 2.55
C ALA A 9 17.18 -17.12 3.68
N LYS A 10 17.56 -17.41 4.92
CA LYS A 10 17.03 -16.72 6.10
C LYS A 10 17.45 -15.26 6.14
N PHE A 11 18.72 -14.97 5.83
CA PHE A 11 19.23 -13.62 5.86
C PHE A 11 18.58 -12.73 4.78
N ILE A 12 18.41 -13.27 3.58
CA ILE A 12 17.73 -12.56 2.47
C ILE A 12 16.28 -12.29 2.85
N HIS A 13 15.59 -13.28 3.41
CA HIS A 13 14.20 -13.12 3.86
C HIS A 13 14.04 -12.04 4.93
N ASP A 14 14.89 -12.04 5.95
CA ASP A 14 14.84 -11.04 7.01
C ASP A 14 15.15 -9.64 6.44
N ALA A 15 16.11 -9.54 5.53
CA ALA A 15 16.43 -8.27 4.84
C ALA A 15 15.27 -7.76 3.98
N GLU A 16 14.61 -8.63 3.21
CA GLU A 16 13.42 -8.30 2.40
C GLU A 16 12.28 -7.79 3.28
N PHE A 17 12.04 -8.44 4.42
CA PHE A 17 11.03 -8.01 5.39
C PHE A 17 11.33 -6.62 5.95
N TYR A 18 12.54 -6.38 6.45
CA TYR A 18 12.91 -5.08 7.02
C TYR A 18 12.91 -3.97 5.95
N ALA A 19 13.37 -4.25 4.74
CA ALA A 19 13.31 -3.31 3.63
C ALA A 19 11.86 -2.92 3.31
N ALA A 20 10.97 -3.90 3.18
CA ALA A 20 9.54 -3.67 2.93
C ALA A 20 8.87 -2.89 4.07
N LEU A 21 9.22 -3.19 5.32
CA LEU A 21 8.69 -2.48 6.49
C LEU A 21 9.15 -1.01 6.52
N ILE A 22 10.41 -0.75 6.24
CA ILE A 22 10.96 0.62 6.16
C ILE A 22 10.27 1.39 5.04
N GLU A 23 10.13 0.79 3.86
CA GLU A 23 9.46 1.41 2.72
C GLU A 23 7.99 1.76 3.05
N LEU A 24 7.29 0.87 3.75
CA LEU A 24 5.92 1.08 4.19
C LEU A 24 5.80 2.21 5.22
N CYS A 25 6.72 2.28 6.17
CA CYS A 25 6.77 3.37 7.16
C CYS A 25 7.05 4.72 6.49
N VAL A 26 8.04 4.78 5.59
CA VAL A 26 8.41 6.00 4.87
C VAL A 26 7.25 6.50 4.00
N THR A 27 6.63 5.61 3.22
CA THR A 27 5.48 5.95 2.38
C THR A 27 4.31 6.47 3.22
N THR A 28 4.00 5.82 4.34
CA THR A 28 2.94 6.26 5.27
C THR A 28 3.21 7.66 5.83
N ILE A 29 4.44 7.93 6.28
CA ILE A 29 4.82 9.24 6.82
C ILE A 29 4.69 10.33 5.74
N LEU A 30 5.18 10.06 4.53
CA LEU A 30 5.08 11.00 3.41
C LEU A 30 3.63 11.32 3.07
N TYR A 31 2.75 10.32 2.95
CA TYR A 31 1.33 10.58 2.67
C TYR A 31 0.63 11.32 3.80
N MET A 32 0.93 11.01 5.07
CA MET A 32 0.43 11.77 6.21
C MET A 32 0.88 13.23 6.18
N ALA A 33 2.16 13.49 5.84
CA ALA A 33 2.66 14.85 5.68
C ALA A 33 1.95 15.62 4.55
N VAL A 34 1.68 14.96 3.42
CA VAL A 34 0.92 15.56 2.31
C VAL A 34 -0.52 15.86 2.71
N VAL A 35 -1.21 14.95 3.41
CA VAL A 35 -2.55 15.20 3.94
C VAL A 35 -2.55 16.38 4.90
N LEU A 36 -1.61 16.43 5.84
CA LEU A 36 -1.50 17.52 6.82
C LEU A 36 -1.21 18.85 6.13
N ALA A 37 -0.34 18.88 5.13
CA ALA A 37 -0.06 20.08 4.33
C ALA A 37 -1.29 20.54 3.55
N LEU A 38 -2.05 19.60 2.96
CA LEU A 38 -3.26 19.91 2.19
C LEU A 38 -4.37 20.45 3.10
N VAL A 39 -4.59 19.85 4.28
CA VAL A 39 -5.56 20.31 5.28
C VAL A 39 -5.16 21.67 5.86
N SER A 40 -3.87 21.88 6.12
CA SER A 40 -3.35 23.16 6.62
C SER A 40 -3.53 24.28 5.58
N LYS A 41 -3.25 24.00 4.30
CA LYS A 41 -3.51 24.95 3.21
C LYS A 41 -5.02 25.20 2.99
N ARG A 42 -5.87 24.19 3.18
CA ARG A 42 -7.34 24.33 3.12
C ARG A 42 -7.88 25.28 4.17
N ARG A 43 -7.30 25.30 5.38
CA ARG A 43 -7.67 26.28 6.43
C ARG A 43 -7.26 27.71 6.08
N PHE A 44 -6.24 27.90 5.23
CA PHE A 44 -5.68 29.22 4.93
C PHE A 44 -6.19 29.85 3.62
N VAL A 45 -6.57 29.04 2.62
CA VAL A 45 -6.97 29.54 1.29
C VAL A 45 -8.45 29.26 1.06
N SER A 46 -9.27 30.23 1.46
CA SER A 46 -10.69 30.29 1.19
C SER A 46 -10.93 30.74 -0.26
N ILE A 47 -11.74 29.97 -1.01
CA ILE A 47 -12.60 30.38 -2.13
C ILE A 47 -12.09 30.24 -3.60
N THR A 48 -10.81 30.41 -3.98
CA THR A 48 -10.48 30.55 -5.43
C THR A 48 -9.82 29.34 -6.14
N ARG A 49 -9.40 28.28 -5.43
CA ARG A 49 -8.67 27.12 -6.02
C ARG A 49 -9.38 25.76 -5.90
N SER A 50 -10.69 25.77 -5.71
CA SER A 50 -11.47 24.57 -5.41
C SER A 50 -11.26 23.44 -6.43
N SER A 51 -11.33 23.68 -7.74
CA SER A 51 -11.21 22.58 -8.74
C SER A 51 -9.85 21.88 -8.73
N LEU A 52 -8.75 22.64 -8.61
CA LEU A 52 -7.38 22.09 -8.60
C LEU A 52 -7.10 21.30 -7.32
N GLN A 53 -7.67 21.75 -6.18
CA GLN A 53 -7.60 21.05 -4.90
C GLN A 53 -8.39 19.73 -4.89
N HIS A 54 -9.53 19.65 -5.59
CA HIS A 54 -10.28 18.40 -5.69
C HIS A 54 -9.50 17.35 -6.50
N CYS A 55 -8.74 17.77 -7.51
CA CYS A 55 -7.83 16.89 -8.25
C CYS A 55 -6.68 16.39 -7.36
N GLU A 56 -5.99 17.29 -6.63
CA GLU A 56 -4.91 16.91 -5.70
C GLU A 56 -5.39 15.95 -4.61
N LEU A 57 -6.56 16.22 -4.02
CA LEU A 57 -7.14 15.35 -2.99
C LEU A 57 -7.51 13.97 -3.56
N ARG A 58 -8.06 13.92 -4.78
CA ARG A 58 -8.38 12.67 -5.48
C ARG A 58 -7.13 11.83 -5.68
N ILE A 59 -6.06 12.41 -6.23
CA ILE A 59 -4.78 11.72 -6.43
C ILE A 59 -4.21 11.22 -5.09
N LEU A 60 -4.32 12.03 -4.03
CA LEU A 60 -3.87 11.65 -2.69
C LEU A 60 -4.64 10.46 -2.13
N ILE A 61 -5.97 10.43 -2.28
CA ILE A 61 -6.82 9.30 -1.87
C ILE A 61 -6.46 8.03 -2.66
N GLN A 62 -6.20 8.14 -3.97
CA GLN A 62 -5.75 6.99 -4.78
C GLN A 62 -4.44 6.44 -4.23
N ALA A 63 -3.46 7.33 -4.04
CA ALA A 63 -2.14 6.96 -3.57
C ALA A 63 -2.19 6.32 -2.17
N MET A 64 -2.96 6.90 -1.24
CA MET A 64 -3.20 6.30 0.09
C MET A 64 -3.87 4.93 0.00
N THR A 65 -4.86 4.77 -0.89
CA THR A 65 -5.58 3.49 -1.05
C THR A 65 -4.64 2.41 -1.59
N ILE A 66 -3.83 2.74 -2.60
CA ILE A 66 -2.83 1.83 -3.18
C ILE A 66 -1.79 1.45 -2.13
N SER A 67 -1.23 2.44 -1.41
CA SER A 67 -0.22 2.20 -0.37
C SER A 67 -0.76 1.39 0.82
N PHE A 68 -2.01 1.64 1.22
CA PHE A 68 -2.67 0.84 2.25
C PHE A 68 -2.86 -0.60 1.78
N PHE A 69 -3.33 -0.82 0.55
CA PHE A 69 -3.58 -2.16 0.05
C PHE A 69 -2.29 -2.95 -0.15
N ILE A 70 -1.27 -2.38 -0.80
CA ILE A 70 0.03 -3.06 -0.93
C ILE A 70 0.64 -3.35 0.43
N GLY A 71 0.46 -2.45 1.39
CA GLY A 71 0.91 -2.67 2.75
C GLY A 71 0.20 -3.81 3.46
N PHE A 72 -1.12 -3.90 3.29
CA PHE A 72 -1.90 -5.03 3.78
C PHE A 72 -1.50 -6.35 3.12
N VAL A 73 -1.24 -6.35 1.81
CA VAL A 73 -0.77 -7.53 1.07
C VAL A 73 0.60 -7.96 1.57
N LEU A 74 1.56 -7.03 1.73
CA LEU A 74 2.89 -7.32 2.28
C LEU A 74 2.80 -7.84 3.72
N PHE A 75 2.02 -7.20 4.58
CA PHE A 75 1.82 -7.64 5.96
C PHE A 75 1.27 -9.07 6.00
N THR A 76 0.23 -9.34 5.21
CA THR A 76 -0.35 -10.68 5.09
C THR A 76 0.67 -11.67 4.52
N TRP A 77 1.43 -11.27 3.50
CA TRP A 77 2.45 -12.12 2.87
C TRP A 77 3.60 -12.51 3.80
N TYR A 78 4.01 -11.64 4.71
CA TYR A 78 5.08 -11.95 5.65
C TYR A 78 4.60 -12.61 6.95
N ASN A 79 3.32 -12.46 7.30
CA ASN A 79 2.76 -13.02 8.53
C ASN A 79 1.75 -14.15 8.30
N PHE A 80 1.55 -14.64 7.07
CA PHE A 80 0.52 -15.65 6.81
C PHE A 80 0.76 -16.95 7.59
N ASP A 81 2.01 -17.36 7.81
CA ASP A 81 2.31 -18.55 8.61
C ASP A 81 2.01 -18.39 10.10
N SER A 82 2.02 -17.15 10.61
CA SER A 82 1.70 -16.84 12.00
C SER A 82 0.19 -16.74 12.24
N PHE A 83 -0.57 -16.22 11.26
CA PHE A 83 -2.01 -15.98 11.41
C PHE A 83 -2.90 -17.08 10.84
N PHE A 84 -2.43 -17.83 9.84
CA PHE A 84 -3.24 -18.80 9.10
C PHE A 84 -2.60 -20.19 9.11
N ILE A 85 -3.46 -21.21 9.12
CA ILE A 85 -3.03 -22.59 8.95
C ILE A 85 -2.43 -22.71 7.54
N GLN A 86 -1.22 -23.28 7.44
CA GLN A 86 -0.56 -23.58 6.17
C GLN A 86 -1.37 -24.61 5.37
N THR A 87 -2.35 -24.12 4.62
CA THR A 87 -3.17 -24.91 3.70
C THR A 87 -3.00 -24.37 2.29
N LYS A 88 -3.27 -25.22 1.29
CA LYS A 88 -3.26 -24.82 -0.13
C LYS A 88 -4.21 -23.64 -0.40
N TRP A 89 -5.29 -23.53 0.37
CA TRP A 89 -6.25 -22.43 0.29
C TRP A 89 -5.67 -21.10 0.75
N THR A 90 -4.95 -21.08 1.87
CA THR A 90 -4.26 -19.88 2.36
C THR A 90 -3.28 -19.37 1.30
N PHE A 91 -2.50 -20.28 0.70
CA PHE A 91 -1.58 -19.93 -0.37
C PHE A 91 -2.30 -19.35 -1.59
N PHE A 92 -3.40 -19.98 -2.02
CA PHE A 92 -4.21 -19.48 -3.12
C PHE A 92 -4.74 -18.07 -2.84
N LEU A 93 -5.29 -17.82 -1.65
CA LEU A 93 -5.84 -16.52 -1.25
C LEU A 93 -4.78 -15.42 -1.23
N VAL A 94 -3.61 -15.71 -0.68
CA VAL A 94 -2.49 -14.76 -0.62
C VAL A 94 -2.02 -14.40 -2.03
N ASN A 95 -1.91 -15.35 -2.95
CA ASN A 95 -1.59 -15.06 -4.35
C ASN A 95 -2.72 -14.30 -5.07
N MET A 96 -3.97 -14.60 -4.75
CA MET A 96 -5.12 -13.88 -5.30
C MET A 96 -5.12 -12.40 -4.88
N MET A 97 -4.69 -12.08 -3.65
CA MET A 97 -4.52 -10.69 -3.19
C MET A 97 -3.51 -9.90 -4.03
N TRP A 98 -2.42 -10.52 -4.47
CA TRP A 98 -1.45 -9.88 -5.37
C TRP A 98 -2.06 -9.56 -6.74
N ILE A 99 -2.88 -10.46 -7.28
CA ILE A 99 -3.59 -10.23 -8.54
C ILE A 99 -4.60 -9.07 -8.39
N LEU A 100 -5.32 -9.03 -7.27
CA LEU A 100 -6.24 -7.94 -6.94
C LEU A 100 -5.51 -6.60 -6.77
N ASN A 101 -4.30 -6.60 -6.22
CA ASN A 101 -3.48 -5.39 -6.11
C ASN A 101 -3.22 -4.74 -7.47
N CYS A 102 -2.95 -5.54 -8.50
CA CYS A 102 -2.78 -5.04 -9.87
C CYS A 102 -4.07 -4.42 -10.44
N GLY A 103 -5.24 -4.93 -10.02
CA GLY A 103 -6.55 -4.44 -10.46
C GLY A 103 -7.02 -3.15 -9.78
N ILE A 104 -6.45 -2.78 -8.63
CA ILE A 104 -6.86 -1.58 -7.89
C ILE A 104 -6.54 -0.30 -8.64
N ASN A 105 -5.40 -0.24 -9.33
CA ASN A 105 -5.00 0.92 -10.13
C ASN A 105 -6.06 1.30 -11.17
N PRO A 106 -6.47 0.40 -12.12
CA PRO A 106 -7.49 0.73 -13.10
C PRO A 106 -8.86 1.02 -12.48
N ILE A 107 -9.24 0.34 -11.39
CA ILE A 107 -10.51 0.61 -10.68
C ILE A 107 -10.51 2.03 -10.10
N LEU A 108 -9.42 2.44 -9.46
CA LEU A 108 -9.27 3.79 -8.91
C LEU A 108 -9.33 4.87 -10.00
N TYR A 109 -8.74 4.61 -11.17
CA TYR A 109 -8.88 5.51 -12.32
C TYR A 109 -10.33 5.59 -12.81
N LEU A 110 -11.05 4.47 -12.91
CA LEU A 110 -12.44 4.46 -13.36
C LEU A 110 -13.41 5.15 -12.39
N VAL A 111 -13.25 4.92 -11.08
CA VAL A 111 -14.12 5.49 -10.05
C VAL A 111 -13.86 6.99 -9.87
N LEU A 112 -12.60 7.41 -9.96
CA LEU A 112 -12.19 8.77 -9.61
C LEU A 112 -12.02 9.71 -10.82
N ASN A 113 -12.11 9.20 -12.06
CA ASN A 113 -12.16 10.00 -13.28
C ASN A 113 -13.60 10.28 -13.77
N ARG A 114 -14.60 10.17 -12.89
CA ARG A 114 -15.95 10.72 -13.08
C ARG A 114 -16.07 12.13 -12.50
#